data_AF-A0ABD3FCE4-F1
#
_entry.id   AF-A0ABD3FCE4-F1
#
_cell.length_a   1.000
_cell.length_b   1.000
_cell.length_c   1.000
_cell.angle_alpha   90.00
_cell.angle_beta   90.00
_cell.angle_gamma   90.00
#
_symmetry.space_group_name_H-M   'P 1'
#
loop_
_entity.id
_entity.type
_entity.pdbx_description
1 polymer ?
#
loop_
_entity_poly.entity_id
_entity_poly.type
_entity_poly.pdbx_seq_one_letter_code
_entity_poly.pdbx_strand_id
1 'polypeptide(L)'
;MEISITERLGHITVRDDYETIDGCVYNARVLSTVHDNVTMETSSLLFPRFHPNGKYGIVVLDSIDEDELYPYSPAKWVRKDISACALFTINSDAKGELVVTMRRAAFLKIHRPNFSLSEDALQELATGIMAWGDVMLKTVRGIVYGHG
;
A
#
# COMPACT_ATOMS: atom_id res chain seq x y z
N MET A 1 1.57 3.53 -7.34
CA MET A 1 1.86 2.11 -7.02
C MET A 1 0.58 1.40 -6.59
N GLU A 2 -0.20 2.07 -5.75
CA GLU A 2 -1.50 1.68 -5.18
C GLU A 2 -2.48 1.19 -6.26
N ILE A 3 -2.73 1.99 -7.31
CA ILE A 3 -3.68 1.66 -8.39
C ILE A 3 -3.32 0.34 -9.10
N SER A 4 -2.06 0.19 -9.53
CA SER A 4 -1.61 -1.03 -10.22
C SER A 4 -1.74 -2.29 -9.37
N ILE A 5 -1.81 -2.15 -8.05
CA ILE A 5 -1.96 -3.26 -7.12
C ILE A 5 -3.44 -3.63 -7.01
N THR A 6 -4.31 -2.66 -6.79
CA THR A 6 -5.75 -2.89 -6.64
C THR A 6 -6.42 -3.30 -7.95
N GLU A 7 -5.95 -2.82 -9.11
CA GLU A 7 -6.40 -3.29 -10.44
C GLU A 7 -6.09 -4.78 -10.66
N ARG A 8 -4.92 -5.25 -10.20
CA ARG A 8 -4.57 -6.69 -10.26
C ARG A 8 -5.45 -7.55 -9.34
N LEU A 9 -6.14 -6.93 -8.38
CA LEU A 9 -7.14 -7.57 -7.53
C LEU A 9 -8.56 -7.46 -8.12
N GLY A 10 -8.72 -6.82 -9.30
CA GLY A 10 -10.03 -6.63 -9.94
C GLY A 10 -10.81 -5.42 -9.43
N HIS A 11 -10.20 -4.58 -8.59
CA HIS A 11 -10.88 -3.40 -8.04
C HIS A 11 -10.83 -2.24 -9.02
N ILE A 12 -11.92 -1.46 -9.09
CA ILE A 12 -11.91 -0.17 -9.78
C ILE A 12 -11.32 0.85 -8.80
N THR A 13 -10.20 1.46 -9.15
CA THR A 13 -9.48 2.35 -8.23
C THR A 13 -9.20 3.69 -8.85
N VAL A 14 -9.52 4.74 -8.11
CA VAL A 14 -9.23 6.13 -8.47
C VAL A 14 -8.30 6.70 -7.40
N ARG A 15 -7.23 7.35 -7.85
CA ARG A 15 -6.43 8.18 -6.97
C ARG A 15 -7.07 9.55 -6.92
N ASP A 16 -7.60 9.89 -5.76
CA ASP A 16 -8.37 11.11 -5.55
C ASP A 16 -7.44 12.30 -5.27
N ASP A 17 -6.33 12.04 -4.56
CA ASP A 17 -5.29 13.04 -4.32
C ASP A 17 -3.88 12.44 -4.29
N TYR A 18 -2.88 13.23 -4.69
CA TYR A 18 -1.47 12.86 -4.69
C TYR A 18 -0.55 14.07 -4.59
N GLU A 19 0.28 14.10 -3.56
CA GLU A 19 1.27 15.14 -3.38
C GLU A 19 2.62 14.56 -2.96
N THR A 20 3.70 15.24 -3.33
CA THR A 20 5.03 14.96 -2.78
C THR A 20 5.44 16.11 -1.87
N ILE A 21 5.60 15.83 -0.58
CA ILE A 21 6.02 16.78 0.45
C ILE A 21 7.54 16.68 0.60
N ASP A 22 8.22 17.82 0.55
CA ASP A 22 9.68 17.94 0.67
C ASP A 22 10.49 17.01 -0.26
N GLY A 23 9.89 16.62 -1.40
CA GLY A 23 10.52 15.73 -2.39
C GLY A 23 10.76 14.28 -1.92
N CYS A 24 10.37 13.93 -0.69
CA CYS A 24 10.71 12.64 -0.08
C CYS A 24 9.57 11.98 0.69
N VAL A 25 8.43 12.63 0.84
CA VAL A 25 7.23 12.03 1.43
C VAL A 25 6.12 12.05 0.39
N TYR A 26 5.41 10.95 0.23
CA TYR A 26 4.32 10.83 -0.73
C TYR A 26 3.00 10.73 0.01
N ASN A 27 2.11 11.68 -0.20
CA ASN A 27 0.72 11.60 0.24
C ASN A 27 -0.11 10.98 -0.88
N ALA A 28 -0.95 10.01 -0.55
CA ALA A 28 -1.92 9.46 -1.47
C ALA A 28 -3.26 9.21 -0.78
N ARG A 29 -4.33 9.75 -1.37
CA ARG A 29 -5.72 9.39 -1.09
C ARG A 29 -6.26 8.56 -2.24
N VAL A 30 -6.74 7.35 -1.93
CA VAL A 30 -7.17 6.36 -2.91
C VAL A 30 -8.57 5.87 -2.55
N LEU A 31 -9.45 5.88 -3.53
CA LEU A 31 -10.78 5.30 -3.46
C LEU A 31 -10.82 4.06 -4.36
N SER A 32 -11.22 2.93 -3.80
CA SER A 32 -11.37 1.68 -4.55
C SER A 32 -12.75 1.11 -4.34
N THR A 33 -13.42 0.70 -5.42
CA THR A 33 -14.67 -0.04 -5.36
C THR A 33 -14.36 -1.53 -5.47
N VAL A 34 -14.77 -2.28 -4.45
CA VAL A 34 -14.66 -3.75 -4.37
C VAL A 34 -16.02 -4.40 -4.70
N HIS A 35 -16.17 -5.71 -4.44
CA HIS A 35 -17.43 -6.41 -4.68
C HIS A 35 -18.63 -5.73 -3.96
N ASP A 36 -19.84 -6.01 -4.43
CA ASP A 36 -21.09 -5.42 -3.91
C ASP A 36 -21.16 -3.87 -3.98
N ASN A 37 -20.38 -3.25 -4.87
CA ASN A 37 -20.27 -1.78 -4.99
C ASN A 37 -19.85 -1.08 -3.69
N VAL A 38 -19.16 -1.79 -2.79
CA VAL A 38 -18.61 -1.19 -1.57
C VAL A 38 -17.40 -0.35 -1.96
N THR A 39 -17.42 0.93 -1.63
CA THR A 39 -16.26 1.81 -1.78
C THR A 39 -15.42 1.79 -0.51
N MET A 40 -14.13 1.52 -0.67
CA MET A 40 -13.12 1.68 0.37
C MET A 40 -12.28 2.94 0.12
N GLU A 41 -11.92 3.61 1.21
CA GLU A 41 -11.00 4.73 1.25
C GLU A 41 -9.71 4.35 1.98
N THR A 42 -8.58 4.72 1.40
CA THR A 42 -7.26 4.70 2.05
C THR A 42 -6.64 6.08 1.90
N SER A 43 -6.21 6.67 3.01
CA SER A 43 -5.45 7.93 3.05
C SER A 43 -4.13 7.66 3.77
N SER A 44 -3.00 7.85 3.09
CA SER A 44 -1.71 7.38 3.59
C SER A 44 -0.53 8.25 3.17
N LEU A 45 0.50 8.23 4.01
CA LEU A 45 1.81 8.80 3.75
C LEU A 45 2.82 7.68 3.53
N LEU A 46 3.69 7.82 2.53
CA LEU A 46 4.80 6.93 2.26
C LEU A 46 6.12 7.67 2.41
N PHE A 47 7.01 7.11 3.22
CA PHE A 47 8.32 7.63 3.58
C PHE A 47 9.40 6.65 3.11
N PRO A 48 10.01 6.84 1.94
CA PRO A 48 11.16 6.09 1.51
C PRO A 48 12.45 6.75 2.03
N ARG A 49 13.36 5.94 2.55
CA ARG A 49 14.73 6.36 2.83
C ARG A 49 15.71 5.34 2.30
N PHE A 50 16.70 5.83 1.56
CA PHE A 50 17.86 5.04 1.17
C PHE A 50 19.03 5.41 2.08
N HIS A 51 19.76 4.40 2.57
CA HIS A 51 20.96 4.69 3.34
C HIS A 51 22.09 5.17 2.41
N PRO A 52 22.89 6.17 2.80
CA PRO A 52 23.92 6.77 1.92
C PRO A 52 24.96 5.78 1.38
N ASN A 53 25.24 4.71 2.10
CA ASN A 53 26.19 3.68 1.64
C ASN A 53 25.58 2.69 0.63
N GLY A 54 24.31 2.85 0.25
CA GLY A 54 23.60 2.00 -0.70
C GLY A 54 23.30 0.57 -0.22
N LYS A 55 23.64 0.19 1.02
CA LYS A 55 23.51 -1.19 1.49
C LYS A 55 22.11 -1.56 1.95
N TYR A 56 21.28 -0.57 2.29
CA TYR A 56 19.91 -0.81 2.69
C TYR A 56 19.00 0.38 2.39
N GLY A 57 17.71 0.08 2.24
CA GLY A 57 16.65 1.07 2.07
C GLY A 57 15.44 0.67 2.92
N ILE A 58 14.69 1.64 3.37
CA ILE A 58 13.47 1.45 4.16
C ILE A 58 12.33 2.19 3.48
N VAL A 59 11.17 1.58 3.41
CA VAL A 59 9.92 2.22 3.04
C VAL A 59 8.96 2.05 4.19
N VAL A 60 8.47 3.15 4.74
CA VAL A 60 7.40 3.17 5.74
C VAL A 60 6.16 3.73 5.08
N LEU A 61 5.00 3.13 5.35
CA LEU A 61 3.69 3.62 4.96
C LEU A 61 2.87 3.74 6.25
N ASP A 62 2.17 4.85 6.41
CA ASP A 62 1.26 5.02 7.54
C ASP A 62 -0.01 5.75 7.14
N SER A 63 -1.10 5.56 7.90
CA SER A 63 -2.39 6.20 7.63
C SER A 63 -2.48 7.61 8.21
N ILE A 64 -3.27 8.46 7.56
CA ILE A 64 -3.56 9.82 8.05
C ILE A 64 -4.79 9.79 8.97
N ASP A 65 -4.62 9.81 10.28
CA ASP A 65 -5.74 9.64 11.22
C ASP A 65 -6.86 10.67 11.03
N GLU A 66 -6.51 11.95 10.86
CA GLU A 66 -7.43 13.07 10.67
C GLU A 66 -7.06 13.85 9.41
N ASP A 67 -8.04 14.04 8.53
CA ASP A 67 -7.90 14.77 7.27
C ASP A 67 -8.96 15.87 7.23
N GLU A 68 -8.54 17.12 7.45
CA GLU A 68 -9.44 18.28 7.45
C GLU A 68 -9.91 18.64 6.04
N LEU A 69 -9.11 18.35 5.01
CA LEU A 69 -9.43 18.64 3.63
C LEU A 69 -10.45 17.63 3.08
N TYR A 70 -10.31 16.36 3.48
CA TYR A 70 -11.19 15.27 3.10
C TYR A 70 -11.64 14.43 4.30
N PRO A 71 -12.60 14.94 5.10
CA PRO A 71 -13.07 14.24 6.29
C PRO A 71 -13.66 12.86 5.98
N TYR A 72 -13.33 11.88 6.83
CA TYR A 72 -13.87 10.53 6.69
C TYR A 72 -15.40 10.52 6.86
N SER A 73 -16.10 9.88 5.90
CA SER A 73 -17.55 9.75 5.90
C SER A 73 -17.98 8.26 6.02
N PRO A 74 -18.22 7.74 7.24
CA PRO A 74 -18.60 6.34 7.46
C PRO A 74 -19.95 5.95 6.87
N ALA A 75 -20.78 6.92 6.48
CA ALA A 75 -22.03 6.70 5.77
C ALA A 75 -21.86 6.41 4.27
N LYS A 76 -20.68 6.72 3.69
CA LYS A 76 -20.43 6.64 2.25
C LYS A 76 -19.44 5.54 1.88
N TRP A 77 -18.40 5.35 2.70
CA TRP A 77 -17.31 4.43 2.39
C TRP A 77 -16.74 3.79 3.64
N VAL A 78 -16.09 2.64 3.45
CA VAL A 78 -15.32 1.94 4.47
C VAL A 78 -13.91 2.52 4.51
N ARG A 79 -13.43 2.93 5.69
CA ARG A 79 -12.04 3.39 5.82
C ARG A 79 -11.10 2.24 6.15
N LYS A 80 -9.98 2.20 5.42
CA LYS A 80 -8.94 1.19 5.52
C LYS A 80 -7.61 1.88 5.81
N ASP A 81 -7.18 1.81 7.06
CA ASP A 81 -5.92 2.33 7.53
C ASP A 81 -4.85 1.24 7.50
N ILE A 82 -3.68 1.60 6.99
CA ILE A 82 -2.56 0.70 6.79
C ILE A 82 -1.33 1.34 7.42
N SER A 83 -0.65 0.59 8.29
CA SER A 83 0.69 0.92 8.75
C SER A 83 1.61 -0.21 8.31
N ALA A 84 2.61 0.08 7.49
CA ALA A 84 3.51 -0.92 6.94
C ALA A 84 4.96 -0.44 6.91
N CYS A 85 5.89 -1.37 6.99
CA CYS A 85 7.31 -1.11 6.82
C CYS A 85 7.95 -2.23 6.00
N ALA A 86 8.84 -1.86 5.09
CA ALA A 86 9.68 -2.77 4.33
C ALA A 86 11.14 -2.32 4.42
N LEU A 87 12.01 -3.19 4.93
CA LEU A 87 13.46 -3.05 4.93
C LEU A 87 14.04 -3.90 3.80
N PHE A 88 14.80 -3.25 2.94
CA PHE A 88 15.58 -3.85 1.88
C PHE A 88 17.04 -3.86 2.29
N THR A 89 17.70 -5.01 2.25
CA THR A 89 19.15 -5.12 2.48
C THR A 89 19.83 -5.80 1.32
N ILE A 90 20.93 -5.21 0.86
CA ILE A 90 21.76 -5.70 -0.24
C ILE A 90 22.96 -6.43 0.37
N ASN A 91 23.10 -7.71 0.02
CA ASN A 91 24.22 -8.56 0.41
C ASN A 91 24.77 -9.30 -0.81
N SER A 92 25.92 -9.96 -0.66
CA SER A 92 26.43 -10.93 -1.62
C SER A 92 26.20 -12.35 -1.08
N ASP A 93 25.80 -13.28 -1.94
CA ASP A 93 25.74 -14.70 -1.56
C ASP A 93 27.13 -15.36 -1.57
N ALA A 94 27.19 -16.66 -1.29
CA ALA A 94 28.44 -17.43 -1.26
C ALA A 94 29.18 -17.49 -2.62
N LYS A 95 28.51 -17.14 -3.72
CA LYS A 95 29.08 -17.09 -5.08
C LYS A 95 29.46 -15.67 -5.50
N GLY A 96 29.21 -14.67 -4.65
CA GLY A 96 29.45 -13.26 -4.95
C GLY A 96 28.29 -12.56 -5.68
N GLU A 97 27.17 -13.26 -5.90
CA GLU A 97 26.00 -12.69 -6.58
C GLU A 97 25.26 -11.74 -5.66
N LEU A 98 24.77 -10.63 -6.21
CA LEU A 98 24.04 -9.62 -5.46
C LEU A 98 22.64 -10.13 -5.12
N VAL A 99 22.33 -10.19 -3.83
CA VAL A 99 21.05 -10.60 -3.30
C VAL A 99 20.40 -9.47 -2.53
N VAL A 100 19.18 -9.10 -2.92
CA VAL A 100 18.34 -8.17 -2.17
C VAL A 100 17.36 -8.96 -1.32
N THR A 101 17.44 -8.78 0.00
CA THR A 101 16.46 -9.35 0.94
C THR A 101 15.47 -8.28 1.37
N MET A 102 14.17 -8.56 1.20
CA MET A 102 13.10 -7.71 1.73
C MET A 102 12.50 -8.33 2.99
N ARG A 103 12.51 -7.58 4.09
CA ARG A 103 11.80 -7.88 5.33
C ARG A 103 10.67 -6.89 5.49
N ARG A 104 9.44 -7.36 5.68
CA ARG A 104 8.26 -6.49 5.74
C ARG A 104 7.32 -6.87 6.87
N ALA A 105 6.63 -5.88 7.39
CA ALA A 105 5.52 -6.03 8.32
C ALA A 105 4.41 -5.05 7.92
N ALA A 106 3.16 -5.44 8.13
CA ALA A 106 2.01 -4.59 7.89
C ALA A 106 0.95 -4.86 8.95
N PHE A 107 0.28 -3.80 9.37
CA PHE A 107 -0.88 -3.81 10.23
C PHE A 107 -2.03 -3.15 9.48
N LEU A 108 -3.21 -3.74 9.58
CA LEU A 108 -4.44 -3.27 8.94
C LEU A 108 -5.49 -2.97 9.99
N LYS A 109 -6.12 -1.80 9.86
CA LYS A 109 -7.33 -1.45 10.59
C LYS A 109 -8.43 -1.11 9.60
N ILE A 110 -9.56 -1.81 9.73
CA ILE A 110 -10.77 -1.57 8.94
C ILE A 110 -11.78 -0.92 9.87
N HIS A 111 -12.22 0.29 9.53
CA HIS A 111 -13.22 1.00 10.31
C HIS A 111 -14.61 0.46 10.01
N ARG A 112 -15.45 0.39 11.04
CA ARG A 112 -16.83 -0.04 10.89
C ARG A 112 -17.65 1.08 10.22
N PRO A 113 -18.27 0.85 9.07
CA PRO A 113 -19.14 1.84 8.43
C PRO A 113 -20.51 1.93 9.13
N ASN A 114 -21.29 2.95 8.75
CA ASN A 114 -22.68 3.17 9.21
C ASN A 114 -23.72 2.39 8.40
N PHE A 115 -23.29 1.49 7.52
CA PHE A 115 -24.12 0.61 6.72
C PHE A 115 -23.70 -0.85 6.92
N SER A 116 -24.59 -1.79 6.62
CA SER A 116 -24.29 -3.22 6.70
C SER A 116 -23.36 -3.64 5.57
N LEU A 117 -22.35 -4.44 5.90
CA LEU A 117 -21.50 -5.13 4.93
C LEU A 117 -21.91 -6.60 4.88
N SER A 118 -21.88 -7.21 3.69
CA SER A 118 -21.95 -8.66 3.53
C SER A 118 -20.71 -9.32 4.14
N GLU A 119 -20.80 -10.60 4.53
CA GLU A 119 -19.64 -11.36 5.00
C GLU A 119 -18.55 -11.44 3.92
N ASP A 120 -18.96 -11.58 2.65
CA ASP A 120 -18.06 -11.62 1.50
C ASP A 120 -17.30 -10.29 1.34
N ALA A 121 -17.99 -9.15 1.44
CA ALA A 121 -17.35 -7.84 1.40
C ALA A 121 -16.35 -7.65 2.55
N LEU A 122 -16.70 -8.09 3.77
CA LEU A 122 -15.77 -8.05 4.92
C LEU A 122 -14.52 -8.90 4.68
N GLN A 123 -14.69 -10.11 4.15
CA GLN A 123 -13.60 -11.02 3.87
C GLN A 123 -12.66 -10.47 2.78
N GLU A 124 -13.21 -9.85 1.74
CA GLU A 124 -12.44 -9.20 0.66
C GLU A 124 -11.64 -8.00 1.19
N LEU A 125 -12.29 -7.14 1.98
CA LEU A 125 -11.65 -5.98 2.61
C LEU A 125 -10.44 -6.39 3.46
N ALA A 126 -10.56 -7.50 4.20
CA ALA A 126 -9.51 -8.04 5.07
C ALA A 126 -8.38 -8.74 4.30
N THR A 127 -8.70 -9.52 3.26
CA THR A 127 -7.72 -10.35 2.54
C THR A 127 -6.88 -9.56 1.54
N GLY A 128 -7.38 -8.46 1.00
CA GLY A 128 -6.69 -7.68 -0.04
C GLY A 128 -5.31 -7.13 0.35
N ILE A 129 -5.00 -6.96 1.65
CA ILE A 129 -3.67 -6.48 2.09
C ILE A 129 -2.59 -7.55 2.03
N MET A 130 -2.92 -8.83 2.25
CA MET A 130 -1.91 -9.87 2.18
C MET A 130 -1.32 -9.97 0.76
N ALA A 131 -2.15 -9.75 -0.26
CA ALA A 131 -1.74 -9.71 -1.66
C ALA A 131 -0.82 -8.52 -2.01
N TRP A 132 -0.88 -7.41 -1.26
CA TRP A 132 -0.07 -6.22 -1.52
C TRP A 132 1.42 -6.54 -1.61
N GLY A 133 1.91 -7.38 -0.70
CA GLY A 133 3.30 -7.76 -0.66
C GLY A 133 3.79 -8.62 -1.81
N ASP A 134 2.94 -9.52 -2.28
CA ASP A 134 3.25 -10.38 -3.43
C ASP A 134 3.25 -9.55 -4.71
N VAL A 135 2.33 -8.59 -4.81
CA VAL A 135 2.30 -7.66 -5.93
C VAL A 135 3.52 -6.73 -5.90
N MET A 136 3.93 -6.23 -4.73
CA MET A 136 5.16 -5.45 -4.57
C MET A 136 6.39 -6.23 -5.05
N LEU A 137 6.54 -7.49 -4.61
CA LEU A 137 7.63 -8.36 -5.08
C LEU A 137 7.58 -8.58 -6.59
N LYS A 138 6.41 -8.85 -7.17
CA LYS A 138 6.24 -9.00 -8.62
C LYS A 138 6.59 -7.72 -9.37
N THR A 139 6.19 -6.56 -8.86
CA THR A 139 6.51 -5.25 -9.46
C THR A 139 8.01 -4.96 -9.41
N VAL A 140 8.66 -5.17 -8.25
CA VAL A 140 10.12 -5.00 -8.13
C VAL A 140 10.85 -5.96 -9.07
N ARG A 141 10.44 -7.23 -9.13
CA ARG A 141 10.99 -8.20 -10.11
C ARG A 141 10.79 -7.74 -11.55
N GLY A 142 9.62 -7.21 -11.89
CA GLY A 142 9.35 -6.66 -13.21
C GLY A 142 10.24 -5.47 -13.56
N ILE A 143 10.58 -4.60 -12.61
CA ILE A 143 11.50 -3.47 -12.84
C ILE A 143 12.94 -3.98 -13.00
N VAL A 144 13.39 -4.85 -12.09
CA VAL A 144 14.77 -5.37 -12.05
C VAL A 144 15.08 -6.28 -13.23
N TYR A 145 14.13 -7.14 -13.62
CA TYR A 145 14.33 -8.15 -14.67
C TYR A 145 13.64 -7.82 -15.99
N GLY A 146 12.79 -6.79 -16.05
CA GLY A 146 12.03 -6.43 -17.27
C GLY A 146 12.76 -5.50 -18.24
N HIS A 147 14.06 -5.23 -18.02
CA HIS A 147 14.94 -4.53 -18.97
C HIS A 147 15.81 -5.54 -19.76
N GLY A 148 15.26 -6.70 -20.10
CA GLY A 148 15.87 -7.70 -20.99
C GLY A 148 15.16 -7.76 -22.33
#